data_AF-A0A5C5PE03-F1
#
_entry.id   AF-A0A5C5PE03-F1
#
_cell.length_a   1.000
_cell.length_b   1.000
_cell.length_c   1.000
_cell.angle_alpha   90.00
_cell.angle_beta   90.00
_cell.angle_gamma   90.00
#
_symmetry.space_group_name_H-M   'P 1'
#
loop_
_entity.id
_entity.type
_entity.pdbx_description
1 polymer ?
#
loop_
_entity_poly.entity_id
_entity_poly.type
_entity_poly.pdbx_seq_one_letter_code
_entity_poly.pdbx_strand_id
1 'polypeptide(L)'
;MGDEMIARRLDMKPSNNLQHFLFTGAEHTMELGIVKTGYQNSHRRCIAIVKYAHFEPSARYTLTQTSIIGGGVSVSLIDENGKVLVREDKVPCL
;
A
#
# COMPACT_ATOMS: atom_id res chain seq x y z
N MET A 1 5.99 -5.42 18.31
CA MET A 1 4.67 -5.46 17.68
C MET A 1 4.69 -4.44 16.55
N GLY A 2 4.40 -4.86 15.33
CA GLY A 2 4.49 -4.00 14.13
C GLY A 2 3.21 -4.14 13.33
N ASP A 3 2.85 -3.06 12.64
CA ASP A 3 1.71 -3.05 11.73
C ASP A 3 1.99 -3.95 10.51
N GLU A 4 0.96 -4.61 10.01
CA GLU A 4 1.05 -5.47 8.82
C GLU A 4 0.41 -4.74 7.63
N MET A 5 1.08 -4.75 6.48
CA MET A 5 0.54 -4.20 5.23
C MET A 5 0.57 -5.27 4.14
N ILE A 6 -0.58 -5.47 3.51
CA ILE A 6 -0.79 -6.42 2.42
C ILE A 6 -1.27 -5.63 1.21
N ALA A 7 -0.56 -5.74 0.09
CA ALA A 7 -0.94 -5.09 -1.17
C ALA A 7 -1.55 -6.12 -2.14
N ARG A 8 -2.65 -5.75 -2.79
CA ARG A 8 -3.32 -6.53 -3.84
C ARG A 8 -3.65 -5.63 -5.02
N ARG A 9 -3.31 -6.05 -6.23
CA ARG A 9 -3.76 -5.37 -7.46
C ARG A 9 -5.26 -5.61 -7.68
N LEU A 10 -6.01 -4.55 -7.96
CA LEU A 10 -7.47 -4.61 -8.21
C LEU A 10 -7.82 -4.93 -9.66
N ASP A 11 -6.88 -4.67 -10.56
CA ASP A 11 -6.99 -4.80 -12.01
C ASP A 11 -6.45 -6.14 -12.54
N MET A 12 -5.87 -6.98 -11.67
CA MET A 12 -5.39 -8.31 -12.01
C MET A 12 -6.17 -9.41 -11.28
N LYS A 13 -6.24 -10.59 -11.90
CA LYS A 13 -6.72 -11.81 -11.23
C LYS A 13 -5.91 -12.05 -9.95
N PRO A 14 -6.55 -12.42 -8.83
CA PRO A 14 -5.86 -12.62 -7.56
C PRO A 14 -4.72 -13.66 -7.72
N SER A 15 -3.51 -13.26 -7.34
CA SER A 15 -2.34 -14.14 -7.25
C SER A 15 -2.12 -14.53 -5.79
N ASN A 16 -1.93 -15.83 -5.55
CA ASN A 16 -1.69 -16.38 -4.21
C ASN A 16 -0.24 -16.17 -3.74
N ASN A 17 0.62 -15.56 -4.57
CA ASN A 17 2.02 -15.28 -4.26
C ASN A 17 2.36 -13.84 -4.69
N LEU A 18 2.57 -12.97 -3.70
CA LEU A 18 2.85 -11.54 -3.89
C LEU A 18 4.35 -11.24 -4.05
N GLN A 19 5.23 -12.24 -3.91
CA GLN A 19 6.69 -12.02 -3.98
C GLN A 19 7.22 -11.95 -5.41
N HIS A 20 6.51 -12.50 -6.41
CA HIS A 20 6.97 -12.55 -7.79
C HIS A 20 5.84 -12.17 -8.75
N PHE A 21 5.93 -10.99 -9.35
CA PHE A 21 5.04 -10.61 -10.44
C PHE A 21 5.75 -9.82 -11.53
N LEU A 22 5.36 -10.10 -12.78
CA LEU A 22 5.84 -9.41 -13.98
C LEU A 22 4.89 -8.23 -14.29
N PHE A 23 5.45 -7.08 -14.68
CA PHE A 23 4.71 -5.86 -15.01
C PHE A 23 4.52 -5.74 -16.53
N THR A 24 3.29 -5.49 -16.99
CA THR A 24 2.98 -5.21 -18.39
C THR A 24 2.13 -3.94 -18.50
N GLY A 25 2.78 -2.78 -18.32
CA GLY A 25 2.55 -1.56 -19.10
C GLY A 25 1.18 -0.85 -19.12
N ALA A 26 0.28 -1.00 -18.14
CA ALA A 26 -0.92 -0.19 -18.08
C ALA A 26 -1.18 0.34 -16.67
N GLU A 27 -1.95 1.43 -16.55
CA GLU A 27 -2.28 2.04 -15.27
C GLU A 27 -2.80 1.03 -14.24
N HIS A 28 -2.13 0.94 -13.09
CA HIS A 28 -2.43 -0.09 -12.09
C HIS A 28 -3.03 0.54 -10.83
N THR A 29 -4.14 -0.06 -10.36
CA THR A 29 -4.77 0.28 -9.09
C THR A 29 -4.45 -0.80 -8.06
N MET A 30 -3.79 -0.41 -6.97
CA MET A 30 -3.46 -1.29 -5.84
C MET A 30 -4.40 -1.00 -4.66
N GLU A 31 -5.03 -2.04 -4.14
CA GLU A 31 -5.69 -2.05 -2.84
C GLU A 31 -4.70 -2.52 -1.78
N LEU A 32 -4.61 -1.78 -0.69
CA LEU A 32 -3.70 -2.02 0.42
C LEU A 32 -4.52 -2.26 1.67
N GLY A 33 -4.49 -3.51 2.17
CA GLY A 33 -5.01 -3.86 3.47
C GLY A 33 -3.94 -3.60 4.53
N ILE A 34 -4.26 -2.78 5.53
CA ILE A 34 -3.35 -2.39 6.60
C ILE A 34 -3.97 -2.84 7.93
N VAL A 35 -3.25 -3.67 8.69
CA VAL A 35 -3.63 -4.08 10.04
C VAL A 35 -2.74 -3.34 11.03
N LYS A 36 -3.33 -2.39 11.75
CA LYS A 36 -2.66 -1.67 12.82
C LYS A 36 -2.81 -2.39 14.14
N THR A 37 -1.73 -2.49 14.89
CA THR A 37 -1.77 -2.99 16.27
C THR A 37 -1.62 -1.81 17.24
N GLY A 38 -2.73 -1.44 17.87
CA GLY A 38 -2.81 -0.34 18.84
C GLY A 38 -2.62 -0.79 20.29
N TYR A 39 -2.89 0.14 21.21
CA TYR A 39 -2.88 -0.10 22.66
C TYR A 39 -3.80 -1.27 23.03
N GLN A 40 -3.36 -2.11 23.98
CA GLN A 40 -4.06 -3.34 24.42
C GLN A 40 -4.37 -4.36 23.32
N ASN A 41 -3.49 -4.54 22.32
CA ASN A 41 -3.69 -5.45 21.19
C ASN A 41 -4.97 -5.17 20.38
N SER A 42 -5.41 -3.91 20.36
CA SER A 42 -6.50 -3.50 19.47
C SER A 42 -6.03 -3.61 18.02
N HIS A 43 -6.76 -4.36 17.19
CA HIS A 43 -6.48 -4.46 15.77
C HIS A 43 -7.45 -3.57 14.99
N ARG A 44 -6.90 -2.61 14.26
CA ARG A 44 -7.67 -1.76 13.33
C ARG A 44 -7.31 -2.09 11.90
N ARG A 45 -8.30 -2.14 11.02
CA ARG A 45 -8.12 -2.46 9.61
C ARG A 45 -8.36 -1.23 8.75
N CYS A 46 -7.38 -0.84 7.95
CA CYS A 46 -7.50 0.24 6.99
C CYS A 46 -7.43 -0.35 5.58
N ILE A 47 -8.18 0.23 4.65
CA ILE A 47 -8.11 -0.13 3.23
C ILE A 47 -7.76 1.14 2.46
N ALA A 48 -6.59 1.17 1.83
CA ALA A 48 -6.16 2.27 0.97
C ALA A 48 -6.18 1.84 -0.51
N ILE A 49 -6.50 2.77 -1.40
CA ILE A 49 -6.40 2.55 -2.85
C ILE A 49 -5.33 3.49 -3.40
N VAL A 50 -4.24 2.92 -3.92
CA VAL A 50 -3.14 3.67 -4.54
C VAL A 50 -3.18 3.43 -6.05
N LYS A 51 -3.18 4.50 -6.84
CA LYS A 51 -3.16 4.44 -8.31
C LYS A 51 -1.87 5.02 -8.85
N TYR A 52 -1.17 4.26 -9.69
CA TYR A 52 0.03 4.75 -10.36
C TYR A 52 0.14 4.19 -11.78
N ALA A 53 0.37 5.09 -12.76
CA ALA A 53 0.32 4.76 -14.17
C ALA A 53 1.67 4.38 -14.80
N HIS A 54 2.77 4.74 -14.14
CA HIS A 54 4.12 4.73 -14.73
C HIS A 54 5.04 3.73 -14.04
N PHE A 55 4.54 2.52 -13.82
CA PHE A 55 5.37 1.42 -13.33
C PHE A 55 6.34 0.97 -14.42
N GLU A 56 7.62 1.14 -14.15
CA GLU A 56 8.70 0.74 -15.04
C GLU A 56 9.05 -0.74 -14.80
N PRO A 57 9.28 -1.51 -15.87
CA PRO A 57 9.78 -2.87 -15.75
C PRO A 57 11.09 -2.91 -14.95
N SER A 58 11.20 -3.89 -14.04
CA SER A 58 12.40 -4.12 -13.20
C SER A 58 12.74 -3.02 -12.18
N ALA A 59 11.98 -1.91 -12.12
CA ALA A 59 12.15 -0.89 -11.10
C ALA A 59 11.61 -1.38 -9.74
N ARG A 60 12.22 -0.90 -8.65
CA ARG A 60 11.76 -1.19 -7.29
C ARG A 60 10.89 -0.05 -6.77
N TYR A 61 9.82 -0.43 -6.09
CA TYR A 61 8.90 0.49 -5.45
C TYR A 61 8.65 0.06 -4.01
N THR A 62 8.53 1.04 -3.12
CA THR A 62 8.30 0.82 -1.69
C THR A 62 6.98 1.46 -1.29
N LEU A 63 6.13 0.70 -0.62
CA LEU A 63 4.95 1.24 0.06
C LEU A 63 5.30 1.50 1.52
N THR A 64 5.04 2.70 1.99
CA THR A 64 5.20 3.06 3.40
C THR A 64 3.86 3.53 3.96
N GLN A 65 3.64 3.28 5.25
CA GLN A 65 2.53 3.88 5.97
C GLN A 65 3.02 4.71 7.15
N THR A 66 2.28 5.76 7.45
CA THR A 66 2.46 6.55 8.66
C THR A 66 1.13 6.71 9.38
N SER A 67 1.19 6.64 10.71
CA SER A 67 0.03 6.92 11.55
C SER A 67 -0.27 8.41 11.51
N ILE A 68 -1.53 8.78 11.31
CA ILE A 68 -1.98 10.16 11.45
C ILE A 68 -2.81 10.34 12.72
N ILE A 69 -2.79 11.56 13.26
CA ILE A 69 -3.63 11.95 14.39
C ILE A 69 -5.10 11.77 13.98
N GLY A 70 -5.90 11.16 14.86
CA GLY A 70 -7.29 10.77 14.55
C GLY A 70 -7.46 9.30 14.17
N GLY A 71 -6.39 8.50 14.18
CA GLY A 71 -6.48 7.03 14.11
C GLY A 71 -6.50 6.44 12.70
N GLY A 72 -6.40 7.27 11.66
CA GLY A 72 -6.19 6.85 10.28
C GLY A 72 -4.71 6.59 9.94
N VAL A 73 -4.46 6.36 8.66
CA VAL A 73 -3.11 6.26 8.08
C VAL A 73 -2.93 7.13 6.84
N SER A 74 -1.69 7.51 6.58
CA SER A 74 -1.24 8.01 5.30
C SER A 74 -0.36 6.94 4.66
N VAL A 75 -0.55 6.68 3.38
CA VAL A 75 0.19 5.68 2.62
C VAL A 75 0.92 6.37 1.48
N SER A 76 2.18 6.01 1.27
CA SER A 76 3.00 6.57 0.20
C SER A 76 3.62 5.46 -0.64
N LEU A 77 3.54 5.61 -1.96
CA LEU A 77 4.32 4.84 -2.93
C LEU A 77 5.58 5.64 -3.25
N ILE A 78 6.74 5.01 -3.06
CA ILE A 78 8.05 5.60 -3.19
C ILE A 78 8.84 4.82 -4.24
N ASP A 79 9.55 5.50 -5.13
CA ASP A 79 10.48 4.86 -6.06
C ASP A 79 11.79 4.44 -5.35
N GLU A 80 12.66 3.74 -6.08
CA GLU A 80 13.95 3.29 -5.57
C GLU A 80 14.92 4.42 -5.18
N ASN A 81 14.69 5.64 -5.69
CA ASN A 81 15.47 6.83 -5.37
C ASN A 81 14.93 7.59 -4.15
N GLY A 82 13.84 7.10 -3.53
CA GLY A 82 13.21 7.74 -2.38
C GLY A 82 12.20 8.83 -2.74
N LYS A 83 11.86 9.01 -4.02
CA LYS A 83 10.86 9.98 -4.46
C LYS A 83 9.46 9.44 -4.20
N VAL A 84 8.62 10.23 -3.54
CA VAL A 84 7.20 9.93 -3.38
C VAL A 84 6.50 10.12 -4.73
N LEU A 85 5.96 9.03 -5.27
CA LEU A 85 5.23 8.98 -6.53
C LEU A 85 3.73 9.21 -6.32
N VAL A 86 3.18 8.61 -5.26
CA VAL A 86 1.77 8.72 -4.90
C VAL A 86 1.67 8.81 -3.38
N ARG A 87 0.72 9.59 -2.90
CA ARG A 87 0.40 9.69 -1.48
C ARG A 87 -1.11 9.75 -1.29
N GLU A 88 -1.61 8.84 -0.47
CA GLU A 88 -3.00 8.79 -0.04
C GLU A 88 -3.06 9.15 1.43
N ASP A 89 -3.66 10.30 1.73
CA ASP A 89 -3.81 10.80 3.08
C ASP A 89 -5.21 10.51 3.64
N LYS A 90 -5.30 10.38 4.97
CA LYS A 90 -6.57 10.20 5.69
C LYS A 90 -7.31 8.91 5.34
N VAL A 91 -6.57 7.82 5.10
CA VAL A 91 -7.16 6.49 4.97
C VAL A 91 -7.80 6.12 6.32
N PRO A 92 -9.13 5.94 6.37
CA PRO A 92 -9.81 5.58 7.60
C PRO A 92 -9.49 4.14 7.98
N CYS A 93 -9.39 3.89 9.28
CA CYS A 93 -9.19 2.57 9.84
C CYS A 93 -10.41 2.23 10.70
N LEU A 94 -11.00 1.06 10.46
CA LEU A 94 -12.15 0.52 11.18
C LEU A 94 -11.68 -0.40 12.32
#